data_AF-A0AAN6S5E7-F1
#
_entry.id   AF-A0AAN6S5E7-F1
#
_cell.length_a   1.000
_cell.length_b   1.000
_cell.length_c   1.000
_cell.angle_alpha   90.00
_cell.angle_beta   90.00
_cell.angle_gamma   90.00
#
_symmetry.space_group_name_H-M   'P 1'
#
loop_
_entity.id
_entity.type
_entity.pdbx_description
1 polymer ?
#
loop_
_entity_poly.entity_id
_entity_poly.type
_entity_poly.pdbx_seq_one_letter_code
_entity_poly.pdbx_strand_id
1 'polypeptide(L)'
;MSQEQYKVPTASPSQQVSSSQAKEPDRSQNATGTQLESDHRCGDCAAIVHLTPRGPIRCTKCGCRIVHKMRTKRMMQFEAR
;
A
#
# COMPACT_ATOMS: atom_id res chain seq x y z
N MET A 1 -14.95 30.50 23.42
CA MET A 1 -14.23 29.21 23.54
C MET A 1 -13.75 28.85 22.14
N SER A 2 -12.53 29.29 21.82
CA SER A 2 -11.85 29.16 20.52
C SER A 2 -11.66 27.70 20.15
N GLN A 3 -12.21 27.27 19.01
CA GLN A 3 -11.96 25.93 18.48
C GLN A 3 -10.57 25.91 17.87
N GLU A 4 -9.65 25.18 18.49
CA GLU A 4 -8.31 24.96 17.94
C GLU A 4 -8.41 24.02 16.72
N GLN A 5 -8.12 24.58 15.55
CA GLN A 5 -8.10 23.93 14.26
C GLN A 5 -6.89 22.98 14.17
N TYR A 6 -7.11 21.67 14.32
CA TYR A 6 -6.06 20.68 14.06
C TYR A 6 -5.71 20.67 12.56
N LYS A 7 -4.46 21.03 12.23
CA LYS A 7 -3.98 21.18 10.85
C LYS A 7 -3.21 19.92 10.43
N VAL A 8 -3.73 19.20 9.45
CA VAL A 8 -3.00 18.11 8.77
C VAL A 8 -1.91 18.72 7.85
N PRO A 9 -0.77 18.03 7.62
CA PRO A 9 0.30 18.56 6.78
C PRO A 9 -0.12 18.59 5.30
N THR A 10 -0.71 19.72 4.88
CA THR A 10 -0.82 20.07 3.47
C THR A 10 0.54 20.57 3.01
N ALA A 11 1.19 19.82 2.11
CA ALA A 11 2.25 20.38 1.28
C ALA A 11 1.64 21.46 0.38
N SER A 12 2.07 22.71 0.55
CA SER A 12 1.62 23.85 -0.26
C SER A 12 2.08 23.72 -1.71
N PRO A 13 1.20 23.95 -2.72
CA PRO A 13 1.62 24.25 -4.07
C PRO A 13 1.62 25.77 -4.28
N SER A 14 2.79 26.38 -4.43
CA SER A 14 2.91 27.75 -4.92
C SER A 14 3.03 27.72 -6.45
N GLN A 15 2.08 28.39 -7.09
CA GLN A 15 1.91 28.52 -8.54
C GLN A 15 2.95 29.48 -9.14
N GLN A 16 3.47 29.15 -10.32
CA GLN A 16 3.96 30.12 -11.30
C GLN A 16 3.45 29.74 -12.69
N VAL A 17 2.76 30.71 -13.29
CA VAL A 17 2.20 30.69 -14.64
C VAL A 17 3.28 31.10 -15.65
N SER A 18 3.37 30.41 -16.80
CA SER A 18 3.76 30.96 -18.13
C SER A 18 3.72 29.88 -19.22
N SER A 19 2.78 30.08 -20.14
CA SER A 19 2.68 29.70 -21.57
C SER A 19 3.70 28.78 -22.28
N SER A 20 3.11 27.85 -23.04
CA SER A 20 3.45 27.38 -24.41
C SER A 20 4.70 26.52 -24.65
N GLN A 21 4.52 25.19 -24.68
CA GLN A 21 4.87 24.35 -25.84
C GLN A 21 4.42 22.89 -25.63
N ALA A 22 3.65 22.37 -26.58
CA ALA A 22 3.35 20.95 -26.69
C ALA A 22 4.61 20.18 -27.13
N LYS A 23 5.13 19.32 -26.26
CA LYS A 23 5.95 18.17 -26.63
C LYS A 23 5.55 16.99 -25.75
N GLU A 24 4.85 16.05 -26.36
CA GLU A 24 4.50 14.74 -25.85
C GLU A 24 5.76 14.01 -25.32
N PRO A 25 5.83 13.62 -24.04
CA PRO A 25 6.84 12.68 -23.59
C PRO A 25 6.30 11.25 -23.61
N ASP A 26 7.09 10.39 -24.26
CA ASP A 26 6.97 8.94 -24.35
C ASP A 26 6.51 8.26 -23.05
N ARG A 27 5.44 7.49 -23.15
CA ARG A 27 4.85 6.68 -22.08
C ARG A 27 5.69 5.42 -21.84
N SER A 28 6.90 5.59 -21.35
CA SER A 28 7.67 4.52 -20.69
C SER A 28 7.62 4.70 -19.18
N GLN A 29 6.43 4.54 -18.61
CA GLN A 29 6.25 4.41 -17.16
C GLN A 29 6.70 3.01 -16.73
N ASN A 30 8.01 2.80 -16.61
CA ASN A 30 8.51 1.66 -15.85
C ASN A 30 8.41 2.02 -14.37
N ALA A 31 7.21 1.86 -13.80
CA ALA A 31 6.95 2.06 -12.39
C ALA A 31 7.71 0.99 -11.60
N THR A 32 8.90 1.33 -11.11
CA THR A 32 9.62 0.62 -10.05
C THR A 32 8.88 0.81 -8.72
N GLY A 33 7.60 0.41 -8.68
CA GLY A 33 6.91 0.14 -7.44
C GLY A 33 7.62 -1.06 -6.83
N THR A 34 8.32 -0.84 -5.71
CA THR A 34 8.94 -1.92 -4.93
C THR A 34 7.87 -2.96 -4.68
N GLN A 35 7.93 -4.08 -5.40
CA GLN A 35 6.96 -5.14 -5.30
C GLN A 35 7.25 -5.86 -3.99
N LEU A 36 6.80 -5.27 -2.90
CA LEU A 36 6.94 -5.78 -1.55
C LEU A 36 6.27 -7.14 -1.53
N GLU A 37 7.10 -8.18 -1.45
CA GLU A 37 6.67 -9.53 -1.16
C GLU A 37 5.78 -9.48 0.08
N SER A 38 4.50 -9.74 -0.11
CA SER A 38 3.51 -9.59 0.95
C SER A 38 3.48 -10.84 1.80
N ASP A 39 3.73 -10.69 3.09
CA ASP A 39 3.54 -11.78 4.04
C ASP A 39 2.07 -12.14 4.16
N HIS A 40 1.77 -13.44 4.14
CA HIS A 40 0.43 -13.98 4.32
C HIS A 40 0.41 -14.98 5.48
N ARG A 41 -0.74 -15.18 6.12
CA ARG A 41 -0.93 -16.12 7.22
C ARG A 41 -1.90 -17.22 6.81
N CYS A 42 -1.51 -18.48 6.93
CA CYS A 42 -2.40 -19.61 6.64
C CYS A 42 -3.59 -19.66 7.61
N GLY A 43 -4.77 -20.06 7.13
CA GLY A 43 -5.98 -20.19 7.96
C GLY A 43 -5.88 -21.24 9.07
N ASP A 44 -5.30 -22.41 8.77
CA ASP A 44 -5.30 -23.54 9.72
C ASP A 44 -4.05 -23.59 10.59
N CYS A 45 -2.86 -23.60 9.97
CA CYS A 45 -1.60 -23.73 10.71
C CYS A 45 -1.04 -22.39 11.20
N ALA A 46 -1.70 -21.28 10.86
CA ALA A 46 -1.33 -19.92 11.24
C ALA A 46 0.12 -19.50 10.89
N ALA A 47 0.79 -20.27 10.04
CA ALA A 47 2.17 -20.05 9.59
C ALA A 47 2.23 -18.87 8.62
N ILE A 48 3.38 -18.17 8.65
CA ILE A 48 3.69 -17.11 7.69
C ILE A 48 4.14 -17.77 6.38
N VAL A 49 3.52 -17.36 5.28
CA VAL A 49 3.76 -17.86 3.93
C VAL A 49 4.09 -16.66 3.05
N HIS A 50 5.20 -16.73 2.33
CA HIS A 50 5.58 -15.76 1.31
C HIS A 50 5.03 -16.25 -0.05
N LEU A 51 4.17 -15.45 -0.68
CA LEU A 51 3.54 -15.79 -1.95
C LEU A 51 4.06 -14.86 -3.05
N THR A 52 4.36 -15.43 -4.22
CA THR A 52 4.70 -14.66 -5.40
C THR A 52 3.43 -14.15 -6.10
N PRO A 53 3.48 -12.97 -6.74
CA PRO A 53 2.33 -12.22 -7.28
C PRO A 53 1.53 -12.91 -8.41
N ARG A 54 1.98 -14.07 -8.88
CA ARG A 54 1.34 -14.89 -9.93
C ARG A 54 1.50 -16.39 -9.64
N GLY A 55 1.97 -16.75 -8.45
CA GLY A 55 2.27 -18.14 -8.06
C GLY A 55 1.06 -18.88 -7.51
N PRO A 56 1.18 -20.21 -7.28
CA PRO A 56 0.13 -21.00 -6.67
C PRO A 56 -0.09 -20.60 -5.20
N ILE A 57 -1.35 -20.37 -4.82
CA ILE A 57 -1.74 -20.05 -3.45
C ILE A 57 -1.83 -21.35 -2.64
N ARG A 58 -0.74 -21.70 -1.95
CA ARG A 58 -0.65 -22.89 -1.09
C ARG A 58 0.22 -22.60 0.12
N CYS A 59 -0.19 -23.08 1.28
CA CYS A 59 0.68 -23.10 2.45
C CYS A 59 1.72 -24.22 2.32
N THR A 60 2.99 -23.91 2.61
CA THR A 60 4.12 -24.85 2.55
C THR A 60 4.11 -25.92 3.64
N LYS A 61 3.40 -25.69 4.75
CA LYS A 61 3.33 -26.66 5.87
C LYS A 61 2.15 -27.63 5.77
N CYS A 62 0.94 -27.13 5.50
CA CYS A 62 -0.28 -27.95 5.53
C CYS A 62 -0.92 -28.20 4.15
N GLY A 63 -0.48 -27.50 3.09
CA GLY A 63 -1.06 -27.67 1.75
C GLY A 63 -2.43 -27.01 1.53
N CYS A 64 -3.03 -26.42 2.57
CA CYS A 64 -4.27 -25.67 2.48
C CYS A 64 -4.12 -24.45 1.55
N ARG A 65 -5.21 -24.06 0.88
CA ARG A 65 -5.23 -22.96 -0.11
C ARG A 65 -5.83 -21.66 0.45
N ILE A 66 -6.33 -21.69 1.69
CA ILE A 66 -6.87 -20.51 2.36
C ILE A 66 -5.73 -19.82 3.10
N VAL A 67 -5.38 -18.62 2.63
CA VAL A 67 -4.33 -17.79 3.20
C VAL A 67 -4.84 -16.37 3.34
N HIS A 68 -4.75 -15.80 4.54
CA HIS A 68 -5.14 -14.43 4.85
C HIS A 68 -3.96 -13.48 4.65
N LYS A 69 -4.24 -12.21 4.34
CA LYS A 69 -3.20 -11.18 4.34
C LYS A 69 -2.75 -10.88 5.77
N MET A 70 -1.44 -10.73 5.98
CA MET A 70 -0.91 -10.39 7.30
C MET A 70 -1.43 -9.02 7.76
N ARG A 71 -1.67 -8.87 9.08
CA ARG A 71 -2.02 -7.59 9.68
C ARG A 71 -0.90 -6.57 9.42
N THR A 72 -1.27 -5.35 9.03
CA THR A 72 -0.30 -4.28 8.87
C THR A 72 0.29 -3.89 10.22
N LYS A 73 1.61 -3.68 10.28
CA LYS A 73 2.31 -3.18 11.49
C LYS A 73 2.13 -1.67 11.74
N ARG A 74 1.45 -0.97 10.84
CA ARG A 74 1.16 0.46 10.98
C ARG A 74 0.13 0.65 12.10
N MET A 75 0.42 1.59 13.01
CA MET A 75 -0.53 2.01 14.05
C MET A 75 -1.77 2.57 13.38
N MET A 76 -2.95 2.10 13.81
CA MET A 76 -4.23 2.62 13.36
C MET A 76 -4.88 3.38 14.51
N GLN A 77 -5.29 4.62 14.24
CA GLN A 77 -6.09 5.44 15.17
C GLN A 77 -7.56 5.19 14.88
N PHE A 78 -8.32 4.90 15.93
CA PHE A 78 -9.77 4.76 15.86
C PHE A 78 -10.44 5.85 16.71
N GLU A 79 -11.64 6.29 16.30
CA GLU A 79 -12.53 7.12 17.13
C GLU A 79 -13.45 6.22 17.96
N ALA A 80 -13.74 6.59 19.20
CA ALA A 80 -14.67 5.86 20.06
C ALA A 80 -16.09 6.38 19.81
N ARG A 81 -16.86 5.66 19.00
CA ARG A 81 -18.29 5.88 18.76
C ARG A 81 -19.09 4.70 19.26
#